data_AF-A0AAD4I1C5-F1
#
_entry.id   AF-A0AAD4I1C5-F1
#
_cell.length_a   1.000
_cell.length_b   1.000
_cell.length_c   1.000
_cell.angle_alpha   90.00
_cell.angle_beta   90.00
_cell.angle_gamma   90.00
#
_symmetry.space_group_name_H-M   'P 1'
#
loop_
_entity.id
_entity.type
_entity.pdbx_description
1 polymer ?
#
loop_
_entity_poly.entity_id
_entity_poly.type
_entity_poly.pdbx_seq_one_letter_code
_entity_poly.pdbx_strand_id
1 'polypeptide(L)'
;MSLNVWGGATTVGTPIKLYERTPKANNTHFEIVSAGGYFARPEKGDRGYHIICANSGLYLCLNDPAGKITAKIRPPLDTAVRWNIAHVRNGAYAINNVNGDKKLQLNVRGAGKESGTEVISYAITGGAENAQFILKPVVQG
;
A
#
# COMPACT_ATOMS: atom_id res chain seq x y z
N MET A 1 -1.84 15.34 -0.07
CA MET A 1 -2.25 14.19 0.75
C MET A 1 -1.15 13.16 0.82
N SER A 2 -1.17 12.37 1.89
CA SER A 2 -0.37 11.15 2.11
C SER A 2 -1.30 9.99 2.46
N LEU A 3 -0.82 8.76 2.23
CA LEU A 3 -1.44 7.58 2.85
C LEU A 3 -1.31 7.70 4.38
N ASN A 4 -2.36 7.30 5.10
CA ASN A 4 -2.43 7.41 6.53
C ASN A 4 -3.13 6.18 7.13
N VAL A 5 -2.52 5.58 8.15
CA VAL A 5 -3.19 4.65 9.04
C VAL A 5 -4.14 5.45 9.91
N TRP A 6 -5.44 5.30 9.66
CA TRP A 6 -6.44 6.28 10.09
C TRP A 6 -6.40 6.53 11.60
N GLY A 7 -6.33 7.81 11.97
CA GLY A 7 -6.25 8.24 13.38
C GLY A 7 -4.99 7.80 14.12
N GLY A 8 -4.03 7.19 13.42
CA GLY A 8 -2.83 6.61 14.02
C GLY A 8 -3.09 5.33 14.81
N ALA A 9 -4.25 4.71 14.62
CA ALA A 9 -4.58 3.48 15.34
C ALA A 9 -3.60 2.34 15.03
N THR A 10 -3.41 1.48 16.01
CA THR A 10 -2.51 0.32 15.97
C THR A 10 -3.26 -1.01 15.91
N THR A 11 -4.59 -0.95 15.74
CA THR A 11 -5.47 -2.13 15.77
C THR A 11 -5.64 -2.73 14.38
N VAL A 12 -5.76 -4.07 14.34
CA VAL A 12 -6.05 -4.83 13.13
C VAL A 12 -7.37 -4.38 12.51
N GLY A 13 -7.38 -4.19 11.20
CA GLY A 13 -8.54 -3.73 10.44
C GLY A 13 -8.64 -2.21 10.30
N THR A 14 -7.72 -1.44 10.90
CA THR A 14 -7.69 0.02 10.74
C THR A 14 -7.60 0.39 9.25
N PRO A 15 -8.50 1.26 8.74
CA PRO A 15 -8.49 1.64 7.33
C PRO A 15 -7.31 2.52 6.98
N ILE A 16 -6.83 2.39 5.74
CA ILE A 16 -5.89 3.32 5.14
C ILE A 16 -6.67 4.38 4.37
N LYS A 17 -6.42 5.65 4.70
CA LYS A 17 -7.12 6.79 4.10
C LYS A 17 -6.12 7.86 3.71
N LEU A 18 -6.56 8.82 2.90
CA LEU A 18 -5.80 10.04 2.69
C LEU A 18 -5.88 10.94 3.91
N TYR A 19 -4.76 11.57 4.22
CA TYR A 19 -4.71 12.67 5.17
C TYR A 19 -3.76 13.75 4.68
N GLU A 20 -3.84 14.93 5.29
CA GLU A 20 -2.89 16.01 5.06
C GLU A 20 -1.46 15.53 5.27
N ARG A 21 -0.51 16.12 4.53
CA ARG A 21 0.88 15.69 4.61
C ARG A 21 1.46 16.13 5.95
N THR A 22 1.74 15.16 6.80
CA THR A 22 2.37 15.36 8.12
C THR A 22 3.69 14.59 8.17
N PRO A 23 4.80 15.15 7.65
CA PRO A 23 6.04 14.40 7.40
C PRO A 23 6.67 13.73 8.63
N LYS A 24 6.32 14.18 9.83
CA LYS A 24 6.82 13.64 11.11
C LYS A 24 5.86 12.65 11.78
N ALA A 25 4.65 12.45 11.25
CA ALA A 25 3.67 11.58 11.88
C ALA A 25 3.89 10.13 11.45
N ASN A 26 4.20 9.25 12.42
CA ASN A 26 4.53 7.84 12.16
C ASN A 26 3.43 7.07 11.43
N ASN A 27 2.16 7.45 11.59
CA ASN A 27 1.03 6.84 10.89
C ASN A 27 0.91 7.24 9.42
N THR A 28 1.82 8.06 8.90
CA THR A 28 2.01 8.32 7.47
C THR A 28 3.26 7.66 6.89
N HIS A 29 4.04 6.97 7.74
CA HIS A 29 5.25 6.29 7.35
C HIS A 29 4.99 4.81 7.12
N PHE A 30 5.64 4.28 6.09
CA PHE A 30 5.55 2.88 5.72
C PHE A 30 6.94 2.36 5.41
N GLU A 31 7.25 1.17 5.92
CA GLU A 31 8.49 0.46 5.60
C GLU A 31 8.23 -0.45 4.41
N ILE A 32 9.13 -0.43 3.43
CA ILE A 32 9.06 -1.29 2.24
C ILE A 32 10.18 -2.30 2.35
N VAL A 33 9.80 -3.56 2.56
CA VAL A 33 10.76 -4.66 2.79
C VAL A 33 10.57 -5.71 1.70
N SER A 34 11.68 -6.25 1.20
CA SER A 34 11.64 -7.37 0.25
C SER A 34 10.86 -8.54 0.84
N ALA A 35 9.84 -9.00 0.12
CA ALA A 35 9.10 -10.21 0.44
C ALA A 35 9.59 -11.42 -0.39
N GLY A 36 10.69 -11.26 -1.14
CA GLY A 36 11.13 -12.23 -2.16
C GLY A 36 10.15 -12.33 -3.33
N GLY A 37 10.46 -13.19 -4.30
CA GLY A 37 9.58 -13.49 -5.41
C GLY A 37 8.65 -14.67 -5.14
N TYR A 38 8.64 -15.69 -5.98
CA TYR A 38 7.81 -16.87 -5.83
C TYR A 38 8.19 -17.66 -4.56
N PHE A 39 7.20 -17.98 -3.71
CA PHE A 39 7.40 -18.60 -2.39
C PHE A 39 8.48 -17.92 -1.53
N ALA A 40 8.52 -16.59 -1.54
CA ALA A 40 9.51 -15.77 -0.83
C ALA A 40 10.98 -16.03 -1.24
N ARG A 41 11.21 -16.61 -2.42
CA ARG A 41 12.55 -16.79 -2.98
C ARG A 41 12.94 -15.57 -3.82
N PRO A 42 13.90 -14.74 -3.38
CA PRO A 42 14.24 -13.50 -4.08
C PRO A 42 14.82 -13.71 -5.48
N GLU A 43 15.35 -14.90 -5.77
CA GLU A 43 15.94 -15.29 -7.04
C GLU A 43 14.95 -15.84 -8.07
N LYS A 44 13.68 -16.05 -7.69
CA LYS A 44 12.66 -16.63 -8.57
C LYS A 44 11.43 -15.72 -8.69
N GLY A 45 11.06 -15.34 -9.91
CA GLY A 45 9.89 -14.49 -10.19
C GLY A 45 10.09 -13.02 -9.85
N ASP A 46 9.03 -12.21 -10.04
CA ASP A 46 9.07 -10.77 -9.77
C ASP A 46 9.29 -10.48 -8.28
N ARG A 47 10.08 -9.45 -7.97
CA ARG A 47 10.32 -9.02 -6.59
C ARG A 47 9.03 -8.49 -5.98
N GLY A 48 8.49 -9.22 -5.01
CA GLY A 48 7.41 -8.76 -4.15
C GLY A 48 7.95 -8.01 -2.94
N TYR A 49 7.08 -7.19 -2.35
CA TYR A 49 7.35 -6.38 -1.18
C TYR A 49 6.25 -6.54 -0.14
N HIS A 50 6.66 -6.49 1.12
CA HIS A 50 5.76 -6.12 2.21
C HIS A 50 5.82 -4.61 2.39
N ILE A 51 4.66 -4.01 2.59
CA ILE A 51 4.53 -2.61 3.00
C ILE A 51 4.00 -2.64 4.43
N ILE A 52 4.78 -2.15 5.38
CA ILE A 52 4.52 -2.26 6.82
C ILE A 52 4.19 -0.87 7.37
N CYS A 53 3.12 -0.77 8.13
CA CYS A 53 2.70 0.46 8.79
C CYS A 53 3.65 0.76 9.95
N ALA A 54 4.47 1.82 9.84
CA ALA A 54 5.54 2.09 10.81
C ALA A 54 5.01 2.34 12.24
N ASN A 55 3.79 2.85 12.38
CA ASN A 55 3.17 3.09 13.69
C ASN A 55 2.72 1.83 14.43
N SER A 56 2.62 0.67 13.75
CA SER A 56 1.97 -0.52 14.32
C SER A 56 2.66 -1.85 13.98
N GLY A 57 3.56 -1.88 13.01
CA GLY A 57 4.15 -3.13 12.49
C GLY A 57 3.18 -3.99 11.67
N LEU A 58 1.95 -3.52 11.44
CA LEU A 58 0.95 -4.24 10.66
C LEU A 58 1.19 -4.08 9.15
N TYR A 59 0.87 -5.11 8.37
CA TYR A 59 0.95 -5.03 6.92
C TYR A 59 -0.14 -4.15 6.32
N LEU A 60 0.21 -3.42 5.26
CA LEU A 60 -0.74 -2.89 4.30
C LEU A 60 -1.41 -4.08 3.58
N CYS A 61 -2.69 -4.31 3.87
CA CYS A 61 -3.41 -5.50 3.44
C CYS A 61 -4.57 -5.13 2.51
N LEU A 62 -4.66 -5.86 1.40
CA LEU A 62 -5.86 -5.93 0.57
C LEU A 62 -6.90 -6.80 1.28
N ASN A 63 -8.05 -6.23 1.65
CA ASN A 63 -9.20 -7.00 2.15
C ASN A 63 -10.25 -7.10 1.04
N ASP A 64 -10.22 -8.23 0.35
CA ASP A 64 -11.28 -8.72 -0.53
C ASP A 64 -12.40 -9.37 0.30
N PRO A 65 -13.69 -9.28 -0.09
CA PRO A 65 -14.24 -8.70 -1.32
C PRO A 65 -14.61 -7.22 -1.26
N ALA A 66 -14.46 -6.56 -0.11
CA ALA A 66 -14.89 -5.17 0.04
C ALA A 66 -14.00 -4.16 -0.71
N GLY A 67 -12.91 -4.61 -1.32
CA GLY A 67 -11.92 -3.77 -2.00
C GLY A 67 -11.25 -2.75 -1.07
N LYS A 68 -11.27 -2.99 0.25
CA LYS A 68 -10.73 -2.06 1.26
C LYS A 68 -9.26 -2.33 1.51
N ILE A 69 -8.51 -1.27 1.76
CA ILE A 69 -7.12 -1.36 2.22
C ILE A 69 -7.09 -1.07 3.71
N THR A 70 -6.49 -1.97 4.48
CA THR A 70 -6.42 -1.87 5.95
C THR A 70 -5.08 -2.33 6.47
N ALA A 71 -4.70 -1.91 7.67
CA ALA A 71 -3.60 -2.49 8.43
C ALA A 71 -4.01 -3.86 9.03
N LYS A 72 -3.27 -4.94 8.76
CA LYS A 72 -3.57 -6.29 9.31
C LYS A 72 -2.33 -7.14 9.59
N ILE A 73 -2.52 -8.17 10.41
CA ILE A 73 -1.63 -9.32 10.51
C ILE A 73 -2.14 -10.39 9.53
N ARG A 74 -1.23 -10.93 8.71
CA ARG A 74 -1.46 -12.08 7.83
C ARG A 74 -0.18 -12.91 7.75
N PRO A 75 -0.26 -14.20 7.37
CA PRO A 75 0.94 -14.96 7.03
C PRO A 75 1.76 -14.23 5.94
N PRO A 76 3.11 -14.17 6.02
CA PRO A 76 3.93 -13.45 5.04
C PRO A 76 3.80 -13.95 3.59
N LEU A 77 3.37 -15.21 3.40
CA LEU A 77 3.12 -15.77 2.08
C LEU A 77 1.71 -15.46 1.52
N ASP A 78 0.82 -14.86 2.33
CA ASP A 78 -0.52 -14.46 1.89
C ASP A 78 -0.41 -13.36 0.82
N THR A 79 -1.00 -13.60 -0.35
CA THR A 79 -0.99 -12.65 -1.47
C THR A 79 -1.63 -11.30 -1.11
N ALA A 80 -2.52 -11.25 -0.12
CA ALA A 80 -3.17 -10.02 0.32
C ALA A 80 -2.22 -8.97 0.92
N VAL A 81 -1.03 -9.39 1.37
CA VAL A 81 -0.01 -8.51 1.99
C VAL A 81 1.28 -8.42 1.18
N ARG A 82 1.25 -8.89 -0.06
CA ARG A 82 2.39 -8.88 -0.98
C ARG A 82 2.09 -8.00 -2.17
N TRP A 83 3.03 -7.11 -2.47
CA TRP A 83 2.86 -6.04 -3.45
C TRP A 83 4.03 -5.99 -4.41
N ASN A 84 3.75 -5.75 -5.70
CA ASN A 84 4.73 -5.35 -6.69
C ASN A 84 4.70 -3.82 -6.80
N ILE A 85 5.87 -3.19 -6.71
CA ILE A 85 6.01 -1.73 -6.85
C ILE A 85 6.61 -1.48 -8.23
N ALA A 86 5.80 -0.97 -9.15
CA ALA A 86 6.18 -0.76 -10.54
C ALA A 86 6.33 0.72 -10.84
N HIS A 87 7.43 1.10 -11.50
CA HIS A 87 7.56 2.43 -12.08
C HIS A 87 6.49 2.64 -13.16
N VAL A 88 5.88 3.82 -13.15
CA VAL A 88 4.96 4.27 -14.21
C VAL A 88 5.61 5.38 -15.03
N ARG A 89 5.35 6.65 -14.70
CA ARG A 89 5.94 7.84 -15.35
C ARG A 89 6.18 8.94 -14.32
N ASN A 90 6.98 9.95 -14.66
CA ASN A 90 7.17 11.17 -13.83
C ASN A 90 7.63 10.90 -12.39
N GLY A 91 8.41 9.84 -12.17
CA GLY A 91 8.89 9.45 -10.84
C GLY A 91 7.83 8.83 -9.92
N ALA A 92 6.63 8.52 -10.44
CA ALA A 92 5.58 7.86 -9.68
C ALA A 92 5.63 6.33 -9.82
N TYR A 93 4.93 5.67 -8.90
CA TYR A 93 4.84 4.22 -8.79
C TYR A 93 3.38 3.77 -8.73
N ALA A 94 3.10 2.63 -9.33
CA ALA A 94 1.90 1.84 -9.06
C ALA A 94 2.23 0.77 -8.02
N ILE A 95 1.28 0.48 -7.13
CA ILE A 95 1.42 -0.52 -6.07
C ILE A 95 0.39 -1.63 -6.34
N ASN A 96 0.86 -2.69 -7.00
CA ASN A 96 0.02 -3.76 -7.53
C ASN A 96 0.02 -4.94 -6.56
N ASN A 97 -1.14 -5.51 -6.27
CA ASN A 97 -1.18 -6.73 -5.46
C ASN A 97 -0.69 -7.93 -6.28
N VAL A 98 0.03 -8.86 -5.65
CA VAL A 98 0.56 -10.05 -6.34
C VAL A 98 -0.50 -11.12 -6.61
N ASN A 99 -1.73 -10.96 -6.11
CA ASN A 99 -2.82 -11.86 -6.42
C ASN A 99 -3.16 -11.76 -7.92
N GLY A 100 -2.60 -12.70 -8.68
CA GLY A 100 -2.65 -12.74 -10.14
C GLY A 100 -4.06 -12.91 -10.72
N ASP A 101 -5.00 -13.45 -9.94
CA ASP A 101 -6.37 -13.72 -10.41
C ASP A 101 -7.19 -12.43 -10.54
N LYS A 102 -6.93 -11.43 -9.67
CA LYS A 102 -7.76 -10.24 -9.57
C LYS A 102 -7.13 -8.99 -10.17
N LYS A 103 -5.83 -9.01 -10.49
CA LYS A 103 -5.06 -7.90 -11.09
C LYS A 103 -5.44 -6.54 -10.47
N LEU A 104 -5.31 -6.45 -9.15
CA LEU A 104 -5.71 -5.28 -8.36
C LEU A 104 -4.50 -4.40 -8.01
N GLN A 105 -4.75 -3.11 -7.83
CA GLN A 105 -3.77 -2.11 -7.41
C GLN A 105 -4.33 -1.20 -6.32
N LEU A 106 -3.43 -0.58 -5.56
CA LEU A 106 -3.75 0.50 -4.65
C LEU A 106 -4.32 1.68 -5.44
N ASN A 107 -5.42 2.25 -4.96
CA ASN A 107 -6.13 3.31 -5.65
C ASN A 107 -6.80 4.28 -4.65
N VAL A 108 -6.76 5.57 -4.96
CA VAL A 108 -7.52 6.59 -4.24
C VAL A 108 -8.93 6.65 -4.82
N ARG A 109 -9.93 6.34 -4.01
CA ARG A 109 -11.34 6.30 -4.45
C ARG A 109 -11.73 7.62 -5.10
N GLY A 110 -12.19 7.55 -6.34
CA GLY A 110 -12.70 8.70 -7.10
C GLY A 110 -11.68 9.83 -7.33
N ALA A 111 -10.37 9.56 -7.19
CA ALA A 111 -9.32 10.59 -7.21
C ALA A 111 -9.53 11.71 -6.17
N GLY A 112 -10.22 11.40 -5.05
CA GLY A 112 -10.51 12.36 -4.00
C GLY A 112 -9.25 12.99 -3.40
N LYS A 113 -9.36 14.25 -2.98
CA LYS A 113 -8.24 15.05 -2.45
C LYS A 113 -8.41 15.43 -0.99
N GLU A 114 -9.53 15.06 -0.39
CA GLU A 114 -9.91 15.44 0.96
C GLU A 114 -9.40 14.44 2.01
N SER A 115 -9.17 14.92 3.22
CA SER A 115 -8.86 14.06 4.36
C SER A 115 -9.99 13.06 4.59
N GLY A 116 -9.63 11.81 4.82
CA GLY A 116 -10.58 10.72 4.98
C GLY A 116 -10.99 10.04 3.67
N THR A 117 -10.56 10.54 2.50
CA THR A 117 -10.77 9.82 1.22
C THR A 117 -10.23 8.39 1.34
N GLU A 118 -11.05 7.41 0.97
CA GLU A 118 -10.66 6.00 1.09
C GLU A 118 -9.55 5.62 0.11
N VAL A 119 -8.65 4.77 0.60
CA VAL A 119 -7.72 4.03 -0.24
C VAL A 119 -8.27 2.62 -0.39
N ILE A 120 -8.43 2.20 -1.64
CA ILE A 120 -9.09 0.96 -2.03
C ILE A 120 -8.17 0.12 -2.91
N SER A 121 -8.51 -1.15 -3.08
CA SER A 121 -8.02 -1.94 -4.20
C SER A 121 -8.96 -1.78 -5.38
N TYR A 122 -8.42 -1.52 -6.56
CA TYR A 122 -9.19 -1.41 -7.80
C TYR A 122 -8.48 -2.14 -8.92
N ALA A 123 -9.19 -2.47 -10.01
CA ALA A 123 -8.58 -3.08 -11.17
C ALA A 123 -7.40 -2.23 -11.69
N ILE A 124 -6.34 -2.90 -12.16
CA ILE A 124 -5.22 -2.24 -12.79
C ILE A 124 -5.70 -1.53 -14.07
N THR A 125 -5.58 -0.22 -14.07
CA THR A 125 -5.90 0.66 -15.21
C THR A 125 -4.67 1.45 -15.59
N GLY A 126 -4.17 1.25 -16.81
CA GLY A 126 -2.98 1.94 -17.31
C GLY A 126 -3.15 3.47 -17.27
N GLY A 127 -2.21 4.16 -16.64
CA GLY A 127 -2.17 5.63 -16.60
C GLY A 127 -3.16 6.30 -15.65
N ALA A 128 -3.95 5.54 -14.87
CA ALA A 128 -4.90 6.12 -13.91
C ALA A 128 -4.18 6.94 -12.83
N GLU A 129 -4.43 8.25 -12.77
CA GLU A 129 -3.71 9.18 -11.88
C GLU A 129 -3.96 8.85 -10.39
N ASN A 130 -5.14 8.37 -10.05
CA ASN A 130 -5.49 7.96 -8.69
C ASN A 130 -4.87 6.63 -8.26
N ALA A 131 -4.09 5.97 -9.12
CA ALA A 131 -3.26 4.80 -8.79
C ALA A 131 -1.76 5.12 -8.79
N GLN A 132 -1.38 6.40 -8.90
CA GLN A 132 0.01 6.84 -8.96
C GLN A 132 0.44 7.44 -7.63
N PHE A 133 1.50 6.88 -7.04
CA PHE A 133 2.02 7.29 -5.73
C PHE A 133 3.47 7.74 -5.85
N ILE A 134 3.80 8.83 -5.16
CA ILE A 134 5.19 9.26 -4.98
C ILE A 134 5.69 8.66 -3.67
N LEU A 135 6.75 7.85 -3.77
CA LEU A 135 7.46 7.33 -2.60
C LEU A 135 8.54 8.34 -2.21
N LYS A 136 8.47 8.87 -1.00
CA LYS A 136 9.47 9.78 -0.44
C LYS A 136 10.16 9.10 0.74
N PRO A 137 11.50 9.14 0.83
CA PRO A 137 12.20 8.67 2.02
C PRO A 137 11.75 9.48 3.25
N VAL A 138 11.59 8.79 4.37
CA VAL A 138 11.36 9.45 5.66
C VAL A 138 12.70 10.03 6.10
N VAL A 139 12.79 11.36 6.17
CA VAL A 139 13.97 12.03 6.74
C VAL A 139 13.77 12.06 8.25
N GLN A 140 14.51 11.22 8.97
CA GLN A 140 14.66 11.38 10.42
C GLN A 140 15.64 12.54 10.62
N GLY A 141 15.12 13.67 11.11
CA GLY A 141 15.91 14.82 11.52
C GLY A 141 16.30 14.73 12.99
#